data_AF-A0A1I5ZF93-F1
#
_entry.id   AF-A0A1I5ZF93-F1
#
_cell.length_a   1.000
_cell.length_b   1.000
_cell.length_c   1.000
_cell.angle_alpha   90.00
_cell.angle_beta   90.00
_cell.angle_gamma   90.00
#
_symmetry.space_group_name_H-M   'P 1'
#
loop_
_entity.id
_entity.type
_entity.pdbx_description
1 polymer ?
#
loop_
_entity_poly.entity_id
_entity_poly.type
_entity_poly.pdbx_seq_one_letter_code
_entity_poly.pdbx_strand_id
1 'polypeptide(L)'
;MRQSLSEQLGGEGTRKRRVRRLPAAVLWTGTAASVLALFATIIDQAGNQSLYGYTEAAYASHGVTPDPGLVYAILYAVAVTIIVLWGLMFLSSRARGWWAPVLSAVPAVVTGTIALLLLTATEYGERVFSPVWGILVLLPAVLGVIATISLVRDARR
;
A
#
# COMPACT_ATOMS: atom_id res chain seq x y z
N MET A 1 -21.46 -40.65 -44.23
CA MET A 1 -20.31 -39.72 -44.15
C MET A 1 -20.72 -38.33 -43.61
N ARG A 2 -21.53 -38.27 -42.53
CA ARG A 2 -22.03 -37.01 -41.92
C ARG A 2 -21.95 -37.00 -40.37
N GLN A 3 -21.29 -37.99 -39.77
CA GLN A 3 -21.20 -38.13 -38.31
C GLN A 3 -19.92 -37.56 -37.69
N SER A 4 -18.91 -37.20 -38.48
CA SER A 4 -17.62 -36.73 -37.95
C SER A 4 -17.55 -35.22 -37.69
N LEU A 5 -18.51 -34.43 -38.16
CA LEU A 5 -18.51 -32.96 -37.98
C LEU A 5 -19.22 -32.50 -36.69
N SER A 6 -20.10 -33.33 -36.11
CA SER A 6 -20.82 -32.99 -34.88
C SER A 6 -19.98 -33.20 -33.61
N GLU A 7 -18.96 -34.05 -33.64
CA GLU A 7 -18.06 -34.25 -32.49
C GLU A 7 -17.00 -33.15 -32.35
N GLN A 8 -16.63 -32.47 -33.44
CA GLN A 8 -15.64 -31.39 -33.39
C GLN A 8 -16.19 -30.06 -32.84
N LEU A 9 -17.52 -29.87 -32.86
CA LEU A 9 -18.17 -28.64 -32.36
C LEU A 9 -18.62 -28.74 -30.88
N GLY A 10 -18.51 -29.91 -30.26
CA GLY A 10 -18.89 -30.12 -28.85
C GLY A 10 -17.81 -29.78 -27.82
N GLY A 11 -16.57 -29.52 -28.25
CA GLY A 11 -15.41 -29.39 -27.37
C GLY A 11 -15.04 -27.97 -26.92
N GLU A 12 -15.64 -26.92 -27.49
CA GLU A 12 -15.27 -25.52 -27.21
C GLU A 12 -16.12 -24.82 -26.14
N GLY A 13 -17.03 -25.55 -25.50
CA GLY A 13 -17.90 -25.02 -24.46
C GLY A 13 -17.25 -25.11 -23.08
N THR A 14 -16.75 -23.98 -22.56
CA THR A 14 -16.42 -23.75 -21.15
C THR A 14 -15.05 -24.20 -20.66
N ARG A 15 -13.98 -23.67 -21.28
CA ARG A 15 -12.79 -23.33 -20.49
C ARG A 15 -13.22 -22.26 -19.49
N LYS A 16 -13.73 -22.69 -18.32
CA LYS A 16 -14.00 -21.81 -17.19
C LYS A 16 -12.69 -21.06 -16.94
N ARG A 17 -12.59 -19.82 -17.44
CA ARG A 17 -11.53 -18.86 -17.10
C ARG A 17 -11.55 -18.81 -15.58
N ARG A 18 -10.69 -19.60 -14.94
CA ARG A 18 -10.42 -19.49 -13.52
C ARG A 18 -9.81 -18.11 -13.39
N VAL A 19 -10.64 -17.13 -13.09
CA VAL A 19 -10.21 -15.85 -12.57
C VAL A 19 -9.44 -16.22 -11.31
N ARG A 20 -8.12 -16.33 -11.42
CA ARG A 20 -7.26 -16.45 -10.25
C ARG A 20 -7.48 -15.14 -9.51
N ARG A 21 -8.35 -15.18 -8.50
CA ARG A 21 -8.45 -14.10 -7.53
C ARG A 21 -7.03 -13.90 -7.02
N LEU A 22 -6.55 -12.65 -6.94
CA LEU A 22 -5.33 -12.35 -6.18
C LEU A 22 -5.38 -13.19 -4.91
N PRO A 23 -4.35 -14.01 -4.63
CA PRO A 23 -4.40 -14.89 -3.47
C PRO A 23 -4.69 -13.98 -2.28
N ALA A 24 -5.79 -14.23 -1.57
CA ALA A 24 -6.28 -13.35 -0.51
C ALA A 24 -5.15 -12.95 0.46
N ALA A 25 -4.17 -13.84 0.63
CA ALA A 25 -2.89 -13.63 1.29
C ALA A 25 -2.17 -12.31 0.93
N VAL A 26 -2.08 -11.92 -0.34
CA VAL A 26 -1.37 -10.69 -0.80
C VAL A 26 -2.15 -9.43 -0.42
N LEU A 27 -3.48 -9.49 -0.43
CA LEU A 27 -4.31 -8.37 -0.01
C LEU A 27 -4.36 -8.26 1.53
N TRP A 28 -4.34 -9.39 2.24
CA TRP A 28 -4.23 -9.42 3.69
C TRP A 28 -2.88 -8.94 4.20
N THR A 29 -1.77 -9.21 3.51
CA THR A 29 -0.44 -8.74 3.93
C THR A 29 -0.27 -7.23 3.82
N GLY A 30 -0.86 -6.57 2.83
CA GLY A 30 -0.82 -5.11 2.75
C GLY A 30 -1.64 -4.41 3.83
N THR A 31 -2.84 -4.94 4.12
CA THR A 31 -3.63 -4.48 5.26
C THR A 31 -2.90 -4.70 6.58
N ALA A 32 -2.28 -5.88 6.77
CA ALA A 32 -1.48 -6.17 7.96
C ALA A 32 -0.28 -5.22 8.09
N ALA A 33 0.44 -4.92 7.00
CA ALA A 33 1.54 -3.96 7.01
C ALA A 33 1.07 -2.53 7.37
N SER A 34 -0.12 -2.13 6.92
CA SER A 34 -0.71 -0.82 7.23
C SER A 34 -1.14 -0.73 8.69
N VAL A 35 -1.71 -1.81 9.22
CA VAL A 35 -2.05 -1.93 10.64
C VAL A 35 -0.79 -1.93 11.51
N LEU A 36 0.27 -2.60 11.08
CA LEU A 36 1.57 -2.58 11.77
C LEU A 36 2.14 -1.15 11.86
N ALA A 37 2.05 -0.36 10.79
CA ALA A 37 2.47 1.05 10.82
C ALA A 37 1.67 1.86 11.86
N LEU A 38 0.35 1.67 11.91
CA LEU A 38 -0.50 2.31 12.92
C LEU A 38 -0.10 1.90 14.36
N PHE A 39 0.08 0.61 14.61
CA PHE A 39 0.49 0.11 15.92
C PHE A 39 1.89 0.61 16.31
N ALA A 40 2.82 0.68 15.37
CA ALA A 40 4.14 1.25 15.61
C ALA A 40 4.04 2.71 16.08
N THR A 41 3.20 3.53 15.44
CA THR A 41 2.95 4.91 15.87
C THR A 41 2.35 4.99 17.27
N ILE A 42 1.36 4.13 17.60
CA ILE A 42 0.76 4.08 18.94
C ILE A 42 1.80 3.70 20.01
N ILE A 43 2.61 2.67 19.74
CA ILE A 43 3.64 2.19 20.67
C ILE A 43 4.73 3.25 20.87
N ASP A 44 5.16 3.93 19.81
CA ASP A 44 6.15 5.00 19.92
C ASP A 44 5.62 6.17 20.75
N GLN A 45 4.39 6.62 20.48
CA GLN A 45 3.76 7.72 21.22
C GLN A 45 3.56 7.41 22.71
N ALA A 46 3.17 6.17 23.03
CA ALA A 46 2.97 5.71 24.40
C ALA A 46 4.27 5.35 25.14
N GLY A 47 5.37 5.19 24.40
CA GLY A 47 6.66 4.76 24.92
C GLY A 47 7.70 5.88 24.91
N ASN A 48 8.83 5.59 24.26
CA ASN A 48 10.02 6.47 24.26
C ASN A 48 9.88 7.71 23.36
N GLN A 49 8.80 7.82 22.59
CA GLN A 49 8.53 8.94 21.68
C GLN A 49 9.71 9.26 20.76
N SER A 50 10.32 8.22 20.19
CA SER A 50 11.55 8.34 19.41
C SER A 50 11.37 9.20 18.16
N LEU A 51 10.15 9.21 17.58
CA LEU A 51 9.79 10.10 16.49
C LEU A 51 9.85 11.57 16.91
N TYR A 52 9.22 11.90 18.03
CA TYR A 52 9.22 13.27 18.55
C TYR A 52 10.64 13.69 18.91
N GLY A 53 11.39 12.85 19.64
CA GLY A 53 12.78 13.16 20.01
C GLY A 53 13.69 13.38 18.80
N TYR A 54 13.51 12.63 17.71
CA TYR A 54 14.23 12.87 16.46
C TYR A 54 13.86 14.23 15.83
N THR A 55 12.56 14.52 15.77
CA THR A 55 12.04 15.77 15.18
C THR A 55 12.47 16.98 16.01
N GLU A 56 12.37 16.90 17.33
CA GLU A 56 12.82 17.93 18.25
C GLU A 56 14.32 18.20 18.09
N ALA A 57 15.15 17.16 18.02
CA ALA A 57 16.59 17.31 17.81
C ALA A 57 16.92 17.97 16.46
N ALA A 58 16.18 17.66 15.40
CA ALA A 58 16.35 18.27 14.08
C ALA A 58 15.98 19.77 14.07
N TYR A 59 14.99 20.18 14.87
CA TYR A 59 14.50 21.57 14.91
C TYR A 59 15.18 22.40 16.01
N ALA A 60 15.88 21.77 16.96
CA ALA A 60 16.53 22.42 18.10
C ALA A 60 17.56 23.48 17.68
N SER A 61 18.36 23.20 16.65
CA SER A 61 19.34 24.13 16.07
C SER A 61 18.70 25.39 15.46
N HIS A 62 17.40 25.34 15.17
CA HIS A 62 16.62 26.41 14.56
C HIS A 62 15.76 27.17 15.58
N GLY A 63 15.84 26.82 16.87
CA GLY A 63 15.05 27.44 17.94
C GLY A 63 13.56 27.17 17.83
N VAL A 64 13.16 26.14 17.08
CA VAL A 64 11.76 25.74 16.89
C VAL A 64 11.49 24.50 17.74
N THR A 65 10.43 24.56 18.54
CA THR A 65 9.95 23.40 19.30
C THR A 65 8.71 22.84 18.59
N PRO A 66 8.82 21.67 17.93
CA PRO A 66 7.68 21.07 17.24
C PRO A 66 6.61 20.65 18.25
N ASP A 67 5.34 20.78 17.88
CA ASP A 67 4.23 20.26 18.68
C ASP A 67 4.20 18.72 18.55
N PRO A 68 4.40 17.95 19.64
CA PRO A 68 4.34 16.50 19.59
C PRO A 68 3.00 15.99 19.04
N GLY A 69 1.89 16.65 19.39
CA GLY A 69 0.56 16.28 18.90
C GLY A 69 0.46 16.36 17.38
N LEU A 70 1.07 17.37 16.77
CA LEU A 70 1.09 17.56 15.32
C LEU A 70 1.96 16.52 14.61
N VAL A 71 3.13 16.19 15.18
CA VAL A 71 4.04 15.17 14.64
C VAL A 71 3.33 13.80 14.59
N TYR A 72 2.66 13.39 15.67
CA TYR A 72 1.92 12.14 15.70
C TYR A 72 0.63 12.19 14.84
N ALA A 73 -0.06 13.33 14.80
CA ALA A 73 -1.23 13.50 13.95
C ALA A 73 -0.91 13.26 12.47
N ILE A 74 0.26 13.72 11.99
CA ILE A 74 0.71 13.45 10.62
C ILE A 74 0.89 11.94 10.39
N LEU A 75 1.57 11.22 11.29
CA LEU A 75 1.75 9.78 11.12
C LEU A 75 0.44 8.99 11.23
N TYR A 76 -0.48 9.41 12.09
CA TYR A 76 -1.83 8.84 12.14
C TYR A 76 -2.58 9.07 10.83
N ALA A 77 -2.52 10.27 10.27
CA ALA A 77 -3.13 10.57 8.98
C ALA A 77 -2.52 9.71 7.87
N VAL A 78 -1.20 9.52 7.87
CA VAL A 78 -0.52 8.60 6.95
C VAL A 78 -1.02 7.17 7.12
N ALA A 79 -1.02 6.64 8.34
CA ALA A 79 -1.44 5.27 8.61
C ALA A 79 -2.91 5.02 8.18
N VAL A 80 -3.82 5.92 8.55
CA VAL A 80 -5.23 5.86 8.16
C VAL A 80 -5.38 5.94 6.64
N THR A 81 -4.66 6.85 5.98
CA THR A 81 -4.70 6.98 4.52
C THR A 81 -4.29 5.67 3.85
N ILE A 82 -3.21 5.05 4.31
CA ILE A 82 -2.73 3.78 3.74
C ILE A 82 -3.76 2.66 3.97
N ILE A 83 -4.36 2.57 5.16
CA ILE A 83 -5.43 1.59 5.46
C ILE A 83 -6.61 1.77 4.50
N VAL A 84 -7.06 3.00 4.28
CA VAL A 84 -8.16 3.32 3.35
C VAL A 84 -7.79 2.93 1.92
N LEU A 85 -6.58 3.28 1.46
CA LEU A 85 -6.09 2.95 0.12
C LEU A 85 -6.03 1.43 -0.11
N TRP A 86 -5.59 0.65 0.87
CA TRP A 86 -5.60 -0.80 0.81
C TRP A 86 -7.02 -1.38 0.82
N GLY A 87 -7.93 -0.79 1.59
CA GLY A 87 -9.36 -1.12 1.54
C GLY A 87 -9.96 -0.90 0.15
N LEU A 88 -9.66 0.23 -0.48
CA LEU A 88 -10.07 0.54 -1.86
C LEU A 88 -9.46 -0.43 -2.88
N MET A 89 -8.18 -0.78 -2.71
CA MET A 89 -7.50 -1.76 -3.56
C MET A 89 -8.16 -3.14 -3.45
N PHE A 90 -8.53 -3.55 -2.24
CA PHE A 90 -9.26 -4.79 -1.98
C PHE A 90 -10.62 -4.79 -2.67
N LEU A 91 -11.39 -3.71 -2.54
CA LEU A 91 -12.69 -3.56 -3.22
C LEU A 91 -12.52 -3.58 -4.74
N SER A 92 -11.52 -2.88 -5.26
CA SER A 92 -11.19 -2.81 -6.70
C SER A 92 -10.76 -4.15 -7.27
N SER A 93 -10.08 -4.98 -6.48
CA SER A 93 -9.70 -6.34 -6.88
C SER A 93 -10.91 -7.26 -7.12
N ARG A 94 -12.09 -6.91 -6.60
CA ARG A 94 -13.35 -7.63 -6.85
C ARG A 94 -14.08 -7.15 -8.10
N ALA A 95 -13.69 -6.02 -8.67
CA ALA A 95 -14.26 -5.52 -9.91
C ALA A 95 -13.89 -6.46 -11.08
N ARG A 96 -14.81 -6.68 -12.00
CA ARG A 96 -14.63 -7.56 -13.16
C ARG A 96 -14.34 -6.71 -14.38
N GLY A 97 -13.21 -6.94 -15.05
CA GLY A 97 -12.84 -6.26 -16.31
C GLY A 97 -11.44 -5.64 -16.29
N TRP A 98 -11.09 -4.98 -17.39
CA TRP A 98 -9.78 -4.37 -17.63
C TRP A 98 -9.41 -3.19 -16.71
N TRP A 99 -10.38 -2.63 -15.98
CA TRP A 99 -10.17 -1.52 -15.04
C TRP A 99 -9.56 -1.94 -13.69
N ALA A 100 -9.67 -3.21 -13.30
CA ALA A 100 -9.15 -3.72 -12.02
C ALA A 100 -7.65 -3.40 -11.79
N PRO A 101 -6.72 -3.61 -12.75
CA PRO A 101 -5.32 -3.24 -12.57
C PRO A 101 -5.07 -1.73 -12.49
N VAL A 102 -5.87 -0.91 -13.20
CA VAL A 102 -5.73 0.55 -13.15
C VAL A 102 -6.15 1.07 -11.78
N LEU A 103 -7.29 0.61 -11.29
CA LEU A 103 -7.82 1.00 -9.98
C LEU A 103 -6.93 0.51 -8.83
N SER A 104 -6.22 -0.61 -8.99
CA SER A 104 -5.28 -1.11 -7.99
C SER A 104 -3.93 -0.37 -7.99
N ALA A 105 -3.52 0.19 -9.13
CA ALA A 105 -2.25 0.88 -9.26
C ALA A 105 -2.22 2.19 -8.46
N VAL A 106 -3.34 2.92 -8.42
CA VAL A 106 -3.44 4.22 -7.74
C VAL A 106 -3.07 4.13 -6.25
N PRO A 107 -3.68 3.24 -5.44
CA PRO A 107 -3.27 3.00 -4.05
C PRO A 107 -1.79 2.72 -3.86
N ALA A 108 -1.20 1.88 -4.73
CA ALA A 108 0.21 1.50 -4.64
C ALA A 108 1.14 2.69 -4.91
N VAL A 109 0.84 3.48 -5.94
CA VAL A 109 1.60 4.69 -6.29
C VAL A 109 1.49 5.74 -5.19
N VAL A 110 0.29 5.98 -4.66
CA VAL A 110 0.10 6.96 -3.58
C VAL A 110 0.84 6.52 -2.31
N THR A 111 0.75 5.25 -1.93
CA THR A 111 1.49 4.70 -0.78
C THR A 111 3.00 4.83 -0.98
N GLY A 112 3.51 4.53 -2.18
CA GLY A 112 4.92 4.71 -2.51
C GLY A 112 5.36 6.17 -2.45
N THR A 113 4.52 7.10 -2.92
CA THR A 113 4.79 8.54 -2.85
C THR A 113 4.87 9.00 -1.39
N ILE A 114 3.95 8.56 -0.53
CA ILE A 114 3.98 8.86 0.91
C ILE A 114 5.25 8.30 1.56
N ALA A 115 5.64 7.06 1.24
CA ALA A 115 6.88 6.46 1.76
C ALA A 115 8.11 7.29 1.39
N LEU A 116 8.20 7.72 0.13
CA LEU A 116 9.28 8.56 -0.36
C LEU A 116 9.29 9.92 0.34
N LEU A 117 8.13 10.56 0.51
CA LEU A 117 8.03 11.82 1.25
C LEU A 117 8.52 11.66 2.69
N LEU A 118 8.15 10.59 3.39
CA LEU A 118 8.67 10.33 4.74
C LEU A 118 10.19 10.09 4.76
N LEU A 119 10.79 9.60 3.67
CA LEU A 119 12.24 9.37 3.57
C LEU A 119 13.04 10.62 3.19
N THR A 120 12.43 11.54 2.45
CA THR A 120 13.14 12.65 1.79
C THR A 120 12.66 14.04 2.19
N ALA A 121 11.53 14.16 2.89
CA ALA A 121 11.04 15.45 3.37
C ALA A 121 12.09 16.09 4.27
N THR A 122 12.51 17.29 3.86
CA THR A 122 13.50 18.09 4.58
C THR A 122 12.90 19.44 4.91
N GLU A 123 13.16 19.91 6.12
CA GLU A 123 12.88 21.27 6.57
C GLU A 123 14.15 21.81 7.21
N TYR A 124 14.50 23.05 6.91
CA TYR A 124 15.77 23.68 7.35
C TYR A 124 17.06 22.93 6.96
N GLY A 125 16.99 22.06 5.95
CA GLY A 125 18.13 21.23 5.51
C GLY A 125 18.28 19.92 6.29
N GLU A 126 17.45 19.69 7.31
CA GLU A 126 17.39 18.45 8.08
C GLU A 126 16.17 17.61 7.69
N ARG A 127 16.24 16.29 7.90
CA ARG A 127 15.09 15.42 7.66
C ARG A 127 14.05 15.57 8.77
N VAL A 128 12.80 15.79 8.37
CA VAL A 128 11.69 15.98 9.32
C VAL A 128 11.37 14.69 10.06
N PHE A 129 11.38 13.56 9.35
CA PHE A 129 11.04 12.25 9.91
C PHE A 129 12.27 11.35 9.96
N SER A 130 12.37 10.53 11.00
CA SER A 130 13.38 9.48 11.05
C SER A 130 13.18 8.51 9.87
N PRO A 131 14.25 8.10 9.16
CA PRO A 131 14.16 7.20 8.01
C PRO A 131 13.43 5.87 8.30
N VAL A 132 13.42 5.43 9.55
CA VAL A 132 12.72 4.21 9.98
C VAL A 132 11.24 4.25 9.61
N TRP A 133 10.57 5.40 9.77
CA TRP A 133 9.15 5.56 9.45
C TRP A 133 8.87 5.49 7.95
N GLY A 134 9.74 6.08 7.15
CA GLY A 134 9.69 5.95 5.69
C GLY A 134 9.88 4.51 5.22
N ILE A 135 10.82 3.77 5.82
CA ILE A 135 11.04 2.34 5.51
C ILE A 135 9.82 1.50 5.90
N LEU A 136 9.22 1.75 7.07
CA LEU A 136 8.00 1.06 7.51
C LEU A 136 6.85 1.25 6.52
N VAL A 137 6.68 2.46 5.99
CA VAL A 137 5.65 2.78 4.99
C VAL A 137 6.01 2.32 3.58
N LEU A 138 7.29 2.05 3.30
CA LEU A 138 7.73 1.49 2.02
C LEU A 138 7.28 0.03 1.84
N LEU A 139 7.18 -0.74 2.93
CA LEU A 139 6.73 -2.14 2.90
C LEU A 139 5.37 -2.31 2.22
N PRO A 140 4.29 -1.60 2.64
CA PRO A 140 3.02 -1.68 1.93
C PRO A 140 3.11 -1.14 0.50
N ALA A 141 3.95 -0.15 0.18
CA ALA A 141 4.11 0.30 -1.20
C ALA A 141 4.62 -0.82 -2.13
N VAL A 142 5.66 -1.54 -1.72
CA VAL A 142 6.24 -2.66 -2.49
C VAL A 142 5.21 -3.78 -2.70
N LEU A 143 4.45 -4.11 -1.66
CA LEU A 143 3.38 -5.11 -1.75
C LEU A 143 2.27 -4.68 -2.73
N GLY A 144 1.90 -3.40 -2.75
CA GLY A 144 0.93 -2.85 -3.69
C GLY A 144 1.38 -2.96 -5.15
N VAL A 145 2.67 -2.73 -5.42
CA VAL A 145 3.25 -2.92 -6.76
C VAL A 145 3.19 -4.38 -7.18
N ILE A 146 3.58 -5.32 -6.32
CA ILE A 146 3.53 -6.77 -6.61
C ILE A 146 2.10 -7.21 -6.92
N ALA A 147 1.12 -6.73 -6.14
CA ALA A 147 -0.29 -7.04 -6.34
C ALA A 147 -0.82 -6.46 -7.67
N THR A 148 -0.44 -5.23 -8.02
CA THR A 148 -0.81 -4.60 -9.29
C THR A 148 -0.23 -5.36 -10.50
N ILE A 149 1.06 -5.73 -10.45
CA ILE A 149 1.70 -6.53 -11.51
C ILE A 149 0.98 -7.87 -11.68
N SER A 150 0.59 -8.50 -10.57
CA SER A 150 -0.15 -9.76 -10.61
C SER A 150 -1.52 -9.61 -11.29
N LEU A 151 -2.27 -8.54 -11.00
CA LEU A 151 -3.54 -8.23 -11.68
C LEU A 151 -3.37 -7.97 -13.17
N VAL A 152 -2.34 -7.22 -13.57
CA VAL A 152 -2.04 -6.94 -14.99
C VAL A 152 -1.72 -8.24 -15.74
N ARG A 153 -0.94 -9.14 -15.12
CA ARG A 153 -0.59 -10.44 -15.70
C ARG A 153 -1.81 -11.32 -15.91
N ASP A 154 -2.74 -11.32 -14.95
CA ASP A 154 -3.98 -12.09 -15.05
C ASP A 154 -4.95 -11.50 -16.09
N ALA A 155 -4.99 -10.17 -16.24
CA ALA A 155 -5.84 -9.52 -17.23
C ALA A 155 -5.39 -9.74 -18.69
N ARG A 156 -4.09 -9.95 -18.92
CA ARG A 156 -3.50 -10.18 -20.25
C ARG A 156 -3.56 -11.65 -20.72
N ARG A 157 -3.92 -12.59 -19.85
CA ARG A 157 -4.11 -14.02 -20.19
C ARG A 157 -5.57 -14.31 -20.53
#